data_AF-A0A942GAX0-F1
#
_entry.id   AF-A0A942GAX0-F1
#
_cell.length_a   1.000
_cell.length_b   1.000
_cell.length_c   1.000
_cell.angle_alpha   90.00
_cell.angle_beta   90.00
_cell.angle_gamma   90.00
#
_symmetry.space_group_name_H-M   'P 1'
#
loop_
_entity.id
_entity.type
_entity.pdbx_description
1 polymer ?
#
loop_
_entity_poly.entity_id
_entity_poly.type
_entity_poly.pdbx_seq_one_letter_code
_entity_poly.pdbx_strand_id
1 'polypeptide(L)'
;MPDCVSMRVPGAFNRQCLYLAVFIVVILLVIAVFFCKPIFFQEGNPLAVLSAIAALEFTDANLVRIEGPDLKYIQKHGPEDPLNAYLSGLGWAWADRLGAAIFYKKEGQTLYVEARKLTRRYVVYQLDREPQQ
;
A
#
# COMPACT_ATOMS: atom_id res chain seq x y z
N MET A 1 -61.17 -9.23 -43.35
CA MET A 1 -59.95 -10.05 -43.46
C MET A 1 -58.80 -9.25 -42.86
N PRO A 2 -58.21 -9.65 -41.71
CA PRO A 2 -57.01 -9.00 -41.21
C PRO A 2 -55.77 -9.81 -41.59
N ASP A 3 -54.84 -9.18 -42.31
CA ASP A 3 -53.54 -9.76 -42.61
C ASP A 3 -52.62 -9.67 -41.38
N CYS A 4 -52.11 -10.83 -41.01
CA CYS A 4 -51.29 -11.07 -39.83
C CYS A 4 -49.86 -10.58 -40.10
N VAL A 5 -49.44 -9.50 -39.43
CA VAL A 5 -48.04 -9.04 -39.44
C VAL A 5 -47.19 -10.01 -38.62
N SER A 6 -46.46 -10.88 -39.32
CA SER A 6 -45.44 -11.74 -38.72
C SER A 6 -44.20 -10.92 -38.36
N MET A 7 -44.13 -10.38 -37.14
CA MET A 7 -42.88 -9.96 -36.53
C MET A 7 -42.01 -11.18 -36.23
N ARG A 8 -41.03 -11.45 -37.09
CA ARG A 8 -39.94 -12.39 -36.81
C ARG A 8 -38.81 -11.61 -36.14
N VAL A 9 -38.66 -11.74 -34.83
CA VAL A 9 -37.45 -11.34 -34.10
C VAL A 9 -36.40 -12.43 -34.35
N PRO A 10 -35.31 -12.20 -35.10
CA PRO A 10 -34.29 -13.22 -35.30
C PRO A 10 -33.39 -13.25 -34.06
N GLY A 11 -33.75 -14.10 -33.10
CA GLY A 11 -32.83 -14.58 -32.06
C GLY A 11 -31.85 -15.59 -32.65
N ALA A 12 -30.83 -15.11 -33.36
CA ALA A 12 -29.66 -15.92 -33.70
C ALA A 12 -28.48 -15.43 -32.86
N PHE A 13 -28.46 -15.83 -31.59
CA PHE A 13 -27.30 -15.60 -30.72
C PHE A 13 -26.15 -16.49 -31.21
N ASN A 14 -25.36 -15.93 -32.12
CA ASN A 14 -24.35 -16.65 -32.88
C ASN A 14 -23.12 -16.90 -31.99
N ARG A 15 -22.60 -18.13 -31.95
CA ARG A 15 -21.42 -18.49 -31.13
C ARG A 15 -20.22 -17.56 -31.40
N GLN A 16 -20.13 -17.01 -32.60
CA GLN A 16 -19.14 -16.01 -33.01
C GLN A 16 -19.29 -14.66 -32.29
N CYS A 17 -20.52 -14.19 -32.04
CA CYS A 17 -20.78 -12.99 -31.24
C CYS A 17 -20.44 -13.21 -29.76
N LEU A 18 -20.68 -14.42 -29.24
CA LEU A 18 -20.26 -14.80 -27.89
C LEU A 18 -18.73 -14.76 -27.76
N TYR A 19 -17.97 -15.35 -28.70
CA TYR A 19 -16.50 -15.31 -28.65
C TYR A 19 -15.94 -13.89 -28.77
N LEU A 20 -16.54 -13.05 -29.63
CA LEU A 20 -16.17 -11.64 -29.73
C LEU A 20 -16.46 -10.87 -28.43
N ALA A 21 -17.62 -11.10 -27.80
CA ALA A 21 -17.94 -10.47 -26.52
C ALA A 21 -16.96 -10.90 -25.42
N VAL A 22 -16.63 -12.19 -25.34
CA VAL A 22 -15.63 -12.72 -24.39
C VAL A 22 -14.25 -12.11 -24.66
N PHE A 23 -13.82 -12.04 -25.92
CA PHE A 23 -12.54 -11.45 -26.29
C PHE A 23 -12.43 -9.97 -25.90
N ILE A 24 -13.50 -9.20 -26.13
CA ILE A 24 -13.57 -7.79 -25.72
C ILE A 24 -13.50 -7.67 -24.20
N VAL A 25 -14.20 -8.52 -23.44
CA VAL A 25 -14.14 -8.53 -21.96
C VAL A 25 -12.73 -8.84 -21.46
N VAL A 26 -12.03 -9.80 -22.07
CA VAL A 26 -10.63 -10.11 -21.70
C VAL A 26 -9.71 -8.92 -22.00
N ILE A 27 -9.85 -8.27 -23.15
CA ILE A 27 -9.07 -7.06 -23.49
C ILE A 27 -9.33 -5.95 -22.47
N LEU A 28 -10.59 -5.69 -22.14
CA LEU A 28 -10.95 -4.67 -21.15
C LEU A 28 -10.37 -4.99 -19.77
N LEU A 29 -10.35 -6.27 -19.36
CA LEU A 29 -9.70 -6.70 -18.12
C LEU A 29 -8.19 -6.47 -18.14
N VAL A 30 -7.50 -6.80 -19.24
CA VAL A 30 -6.06 -6.58 -19.38
C VAL A 30 -5.72 -5.09 -19.33
N ILE A 31 -6.48 -4.26 -20.03
CA ILE A 31 -6.34 -2.80 -20.00
C ILE A 31 -6.59 -2.28 -18.58
N ALA A 32 -7.67 -2.73 -17.92
CA ALA A 32 -7.97 -2.33 -16.55
C ALA A 32 -6.83 -2.67 -15.59
N VAL A 33 -6.24 -3.87 -15.68
CA VAL A 33 -5.09 -4.26 -14.85
C VAL A 33 -3.86 -3.37 -15.12
N PHE A 34 -3.57 -3.06 -16.38
CA PHE A 34 -2.44 -2.20 -16.75
C PHE A 34 -2.59 -0.76 -16.24
N PHE A 35 -3.80 -0.18 -16.35
CA PHE A 35 -4.07 1.18 -15.90
C PHE A 35 -4.28 1.29 -14.39
N CYS A 36 -4.75 0.24 -13.73
CA CYS A 36 -4.93 0.24 -12.27
C CYS A 36 -3.65 -0.07 -11.51
N LYS A 37 -2.63 -0.71 -12.14
CA LYS A 37 -1.31 -0.93 -11.53
C LYS A 37 -0.77 0.31 -10.80
N PRO A 38 -0.59 1.48 -11.45
CA PRO A 38 -0.03 2.64 -10.77
C PRO A 38 -0.87 3.13 -9.59
N ILE A 39 -2.19 2.93 -9.60
CA ILE A 39 -3.08 3.32 -8.48
C ILE A 39 -2.86 2.40 -7.28
N PHE A 40 -2.71 1.09 -7.49
CA PHE A 40 -2.41 0.15 -6.41
C PHE A 40 -0.99 0.31 -5.83
N PHE A 41 -0.06 0.85 -6.62
CA PHE A 41 1.33 1.07 -6.20
C PHE A 41 1.60 2.49 -5.65
N GLN A 42 0.62 3.39 -5.67
CA GLN A 42 0.78 4.77 -5.18
C GLN A 42 0.99 4.87 -3.66
N GLU A 43 0.45 3.95 -2.87
CA GLU A 43 0.74 3.87 -1.42
C GLU A 43 1.97 2.99 -1.10
N GLY A 44 2.57 2.37 -2.13
CA GLY A 44 3.65 1.38 -2.03
C GLY A 44 3.23 0.01 -2.58
N ASN A 45 4.14 -0.98 -2.51
CA ASN A 45 3.80 -2.36 -2.85
C ASN A 45 2.98 -2.99 -1.71
N PRO A 46 1.69 -3.34 -1.89
CA PRO A 46 0.88 -3.93 -0.83
C PRO A 46 1.48 -5.25 -0.31
N LEU A 47 2.17 -6.00 -1.18
CA LEU A 47 2.86 -7.22 -0.79
C LEU A 47 4.00 -6.96 0.19
N ALA A 48 4.71 -5.84 0.05
CA ALA A 48 5.80 -5.46 0.95
C ALA A 48 5.28 -5.05 2.34
N VAL A 49 4.10 -4.44 2.40
CA VAL A 49 3.45 -4.12 3.68
C VAL A 49 2.96 -5.41 4.35
N LEU A 50 2.35 -6.32 3.58
CA LEU A 50 1.93 -7.63 4.08
C LEU A 50 3.10 -8.47 4.58
N SER A 51 4.23 -8.49 3.86
CA SER A 51 5.43 -9.21 4.30
C SER A 51 6.01 -8.63 5.58
N ALA A 52 6.02 -7.30 5.73
CA ALA A 52 6.48 -6.64 6.96
C ALA A 52 5.53 -6.92 8.15
N ILE A 53 4.22 -6.95 7.93
CA ILE A 53 3.23 -7.36 8.95
C ILE A 53 3.43 -8.83 9.34
N ALA A 54 3.63 -9.71 8.35
CA ALA A 54 3.93 -11.11 8.60
C ALA A 54 5.21 -11.24 9.42
N ALA A 55 6.27 -10.49 9.09
CA ALA A 55 7.50 -10.45 9.86
C ALA A 55 7.25 -9.99 11.31
N LEU A 56 6.42 -8.97 11.56
CA LEU A 56 6.04 -8.52 12.90
C LEU A 56 5.21 -9.54 13.72
N GLU A 57 4.44 -10.41 13.05
CA GLU A 57 3.59 -11.40 13.73
C GLU A 57 4.29 -12.74 13.92
N PHE A 58 5.15 -13.14 12.97
CA PHE A 58 5.90 -14.40 13.02
C PHE A 58 7.31 -14.25 13.61
N THR A 59 7.82 -13.03 13.69
CA THR A 59 9.06 -12.69 14.42
C THR A 59 8.68 -11.85 15.62
N ASP A 60 9.32 -12.05 16.77
CA ASP A 60 9.17 -11.17 17.95
C ASP A 60 9.84 -9.79 17.76
N ALA A 61 9.93 -9.33 16.51
CA ALA A 61 10.45 -8.02 16.16
C ALA A 61 9.39 -6.96 16.48
N ASN A 62 9.81 -5.89 17.17
CA ASN A 62 8.92 -4.77 17.51
C ASN A 62 8.92 -3.66 16.46
N LEU A 63 9.90 -3.67 15.54
CA LEU A 63 10.06 -2.69 14.47
C LEU A 63 10.65 -3.41 13.24
N VAL A 64 10.00 -3.27 12.09
CA VAL A 64 10.45 -3.90 10.84
C VAL A 64 10.49 -2.85 9.72
N ARG A 65 11.51 -2.91 8.87
CA ARG A 65 11.59 -2.07 7.66
C ARG A 65 10.70 -2.66 6.56
N ILE A 66 9.90 -1.82 5.92
CA ILE A 66 9.12 -2.19 4.73
C ILE A 66 10.07 -2.13 3.53
N GLU A 67 10.11 -3.20 2.74
CA GLU A 67 10.90 -3.25 1.51
C GLU A 67 10.35 -2.28 0.46
N GLY A 68 11.21 -1.39 -0.05
CA GLY A 68 10.83 -0.41 -1.06
C GLY A 68 11.87 0.69 -1.26
N PRO A 69 11.63 1.59 -2.23
CA PRO A 69 12.47 2.78 -2.44
C PRO A 69 12.35 3.78 -1.29
N ASP A 70 11.23 3.76 -0.56
CA ASP A 70 10.98 4.64 0.57
C ASP A 70 11.52 4.07 1.88
N LEU A 71 12.01 4.94 2.77
CA LEU A 71 12.46 4.57 4.11
C LEU A 71 11.28 4.46 5.08
N LYS A 72 10.53 3.36 4.96
CA LYS A 72 9.35 3.08 5.78
C LYS A 72 9.62 1.97 6.77
N TYR A 73 9.17 2.17 8.00
CA TYR A 73 9.21 1.20 9.09
C TYR A 73 7.80 0.97 9.60
N ILE A 74 7.52 -0.22 10.13
CA ILE A 74 6.24 -0.58 10.70
C ILE A 74 6.44 -1.16 12.10
N GLN A 75 5.54 -0.77 13.00
CA GLN A 75 5.44 -1.37 14.32
C GLN A 75 3.98 -1.65 14.68
N LYS A 76 3.80 -2.48 15.71
CA LYS A 76 2.49 -2.67 16.34
C LYS A 76 2.06 -1.37 17.03
N HIS A 77 0.77 -1.06 16.95
CA HIS A 77 0.21 0.13 17.58
C HIS A 77 0.43 0.05 19.09
N GLY A 78 1.03 1.11 19.63
CA GLY A 78 1.47 1.15 21.02
C GLY A 78 2.40 2.35 21.22
N PRO A 79 3.16 2.37 22.32
CA PRO A 79 4.15 3.41 22.56
C PRO A 79 5.23 3.39 21.47
N GLU A 80 5.83 4.55 21.21
CA GLU A 80 6.84 4.75 20.17
C GLU A 80 8.23 4.22 20.59
N ASP A 81 8.26 3.47 21.70
CA ASP A 81 9.46 2.91 22.30
C ASP A 81 10.32 2.08 21.33
N PRO A 82 9.77 1.25 20.42
CA PRO A 82 10.60 0.49 19.49
C PRO A 82 11.36 1.38 18.50
N LEU A 83 10.67 2.40 17.95
CA LEU A 83 11.29 3.38 17.06
C LEU A 83 12.30 4.26 17.81
N ASN A 84 11.93 4.74 19.00
CA ASN A 84 12.80 5.55 19.85
C ASN A 84 14.06 4.78 20.24
N ALA A 85 13.92 3.50 20.64
CA ALA A 85 15.04 2.64 20.98
C ALA A 85 15.97 2.44 19.78
N TYR A 86 15.41 2.14 18.60
CA TYR A 86 16.18 1.99 17.37
C TYR A 86 16.98 3.27 17.04
N LEU A 87 16.32 4.43 17.03
CA LEU A 87 16.95 5.71 16.70
C LEU A 87 17.96 6.16 17.79
N SER A 88 17.67 5.92 19.06
CA SER A 88 18.57 6.23 20.17
C SER A 88 19.85 5.39 20.13
N GLY A 89 19.75 4.12 19.72
CA GLY A 89 20.92 3.26 19.48
C GLY A 89 21.83 3.80 18.37
N LEU A 90 21.30 4.65 17.49
CA LEU A 90 22.02 5.35 16.42
C LEU A 90 22.45 6.77 16.84
N GLY A 91 22.25 7.16 18.11
CA GLY A 91 22.60 8.47 18.65
C GLY A 91 21.59 9.59 18.37
N TRP A 92 20.39 9.26 17.89
CA TRP A 92 19.32 10.24 17.70
C TRP A 92 18.49 10.39 18.97
N ALA A 93 18.33 11.63 19.44
CA ALA A 93 17.49 11.95 20.58
C ALA A 93 16.12 12.44 20.12
N TRP A 94 15.05 11.96 20.77
CA TRP A 94 13.71 12.49 20.55
C TRP A 94 13.67 13.99 20.92
N ALA A 95 13.11 14.83 20.04
CA ALA A 95 13.10 16.27 20.25
C ALA A 95 11.68 16.84 20.41
N ASP A 96 10.79 16.61 19.43
CA ASP A 96 9.43 17.16 19.47
C ASP A 96 8.47 16.36 18.56
N ARG A 97 7.16 16.58 18.74
CA ARG A 97 6.11 15.99 17.92
C ARG A 97 5.04 17.02 17.55
N LEU A 98 4.83 17.19 16.24
CA LEU A 98 3.76 18.02 15.68
C LEU A 98 2.76 17.12 14.94
N GLY A 99 1.75 16.63 15.66
CA GLY A 99 0.72 15.75 15.12
C GLY A 99 1.29 14.40 14.67
N ALA A 100 1.31 14.18 13.35
CA ALA A 100 1.91 13.00 12.73
C ALA A 100 3.43 13.13 12.54
N ALA A 101 3.98 14.34 12.57
CA ALA A 101 5.41 14.57 12.43
C ALA A 101 6.14 14.41 13.77
N ILE A 102 7.24 13.65 13.77
CA ILE A 102 8.14 13.47 14.92
C ILE A 102 9.53 13.94 14.49
N PHE A 103 10.16 14.74 15.33
CA PHE A 103 11.48 15.27 15.10
C PHE A 103 12.48 14.65 16.06
N TYR A 104 13.61 14.19 15.53
CA TYR A 104 14.76 13.72 16.30
C TYR A 104 15.98 14.59 16.01
N LYS A 105 16.90 14.71 16.97
CA LYS A 105 18.12 15.51 16.84
C LYS A 105 19.38 14.69 17.11
N LYS A 106 20.42 14.89 16.30
CA LYS A 106 21.78 14.36 16.48
C LYS A 106 22.77 15.40 15.97
N GLU A 107 23.68 15.88 16.83
CA GLU A 107 24.78 16.79 16.44
C GLU A 107 24.38 18.00 15.58
N GLY A 108 23.26 18.66 15.93
CA GLY A 108 22.75 19.82 15.19
C GLY A 108 21.96 19.47 13.92
N GLN A 109 21.83 18.20 13.58
CA GLN A 109 20.96 17.70 12.52
C GLN A 109 19.58 17.32 13.08
N THR A 110 18.54 17.50 12.26
CA THR A 110 17.16 17.10 12.60
C THR A 110 16.67 16.02 11.64
N LEU A 111 16.28 14.85 12.14
CA LEU A 111 15.63 13.78 11.38
C LEU A 111 14.11 13.97 11.48
N TYR A 112 13.44 13.90 10.34
CA TYR A 112 11.99 14.03 10.25
C TYR A 112 11.37 12.65 10.05
N VAL A 113 10.40 12.33 10.91
CA VAL A 113 9.67 11.06 10.85
C VAL A 113 8.19 11.32 10.79
N GLU A 114 7.54 10.88 9.73
CA GLU A 114 6.08 10.94 9.60
C GLU A 114 5.44 9.64 10.10
N ALA A 115 4.60 9.75 11.11
CA ALA A 115 3.83 8.65 11.67
C ALA A 115 2.44 8.57 11.04
N ARG A 116 2.20 7.56 10.20
CA ARG A 116 0.91 7.29 9.57
C ARG A 116 0.29 6.02 10.15
N LYS A 117 -0.93 6.12 10.67
CA LYS A 117 -1.70 4.93 11.10
C LYS A 117 -2.14 4.15 9.86
N LEU A 118 -1.74 2.88 9.77
CA LEU A 118 -2.16 1.99 8.69
C LEU A 118 -3.47 1.29 9.05
N THR A 119 -3.54 0.72 10.26
CA THR A 119 -4.74 0.11 10.81
C THR A 119 -4.82 0.38 12.32
N ARG A 120 -5.87 -0.10 13.00
CA ARG A 120 -5.97 -0.02 14.47
C ARG A 120 -4.82 -0.71 15.21
N ARG A 121 -4.10 -1.63 14.55
CA ARG A 121 -3.05 -2.45 15.15
C ARG A 121 -1.64 -2.10 14.66
N TYR A 122 -1.49 -1.24 13.64
CA TYR A 122 -0.20 -0.98 13.01
C TYR A 122 0.00 0.50 12.69
N VAL A 123 1.21 0.98 12.98
CA VAL A 123 1.67 2.34 12.65
C VAL A 123 2.88 2.22 11.74
N VAL A 124 2.88 3.00 10.66
CA VAL A 124 3.98 3.11 9.71
C VAL A 124 4.69 4.44 9.96
N TYR A 125 6.01 4.40 10.03
CA TYR A 125 6.87 5.56 10.13
C TYR A 125 7.66 5.73 8.86
N GLN A 126 7.60 6.91 8.26
CA GLN A 126 8.37 7.25 7.08
C GLN A 126 9.45 8.24 7.49
N LEU A 127 10.70 7.87 7.25
CA LEU A 127 11.86 8.72 7.51
C LEU A 127 12.18 9.53 6.24
N ASP A 128 12.55 10.80 6.41
CA ASP A 128 13.03 11.64 5.32
C ASP A 128 14.39 11.18 4.76
N ARG A 129 15.21 10.56 5.60
CA ARG A 129 16.55 10.05 5.26
C ARG A 129 16.98 8.88 6.13
N GLU A 130 17.97 8.13 5.66
CA GLU A 130 18.44 6.95 6.37
C GLU A 130 19.26 7.41 7.59
N PRO A 131 18.97 6.88 8.80
CA PRO A 131 19.69 7.28 9.99
C PRO A 131 21.11 6.69 9.91
N GLN A 132 22.09 7.55 9.65
CA GLN A 132 23.50 7.15 9.57
C GLN A 132 23.99 6.69 10.94
N GLN A 133 24.59 5.50 10.97
CA GLN A 133 25.33 4.94 12.11
C GLN A 133 26.52 5.84 12.45
#